data_AF-A0A6N8Y7V1-F1
#
_entry.id   AF-A0A6N8Y7V1-F1
#
_cell.length_a   1.000
_cell.length_b   1.000
_cell.length_c   1.000
_cell.angle_alpha   90.00
_cell.angle_beta   90.00
_cell.angle_gamma   90.00
#
_symmetry.space_group_name_H-M   'P 1'
#
loop_
_entity.id
_entity.type
_entity.pdbx_description
1 polymer ?
#
loop_
_entity_poly.entity_id
_entity_poly.type
_entity_poly.pdbx_seq_one_letter_code
_entity_poly.pdbx_strand_id
1 'polypeptide(L)'
;MSDSVGQYLNEIGAVALLNAQEERELSQAIERGVEARIRKEEGEKGREIDKAIREAAAAKDRFIRANLRLVVSVARRYPLPPGMELLDLIQEGNLGLEHAVDK
;
A
#
# COMPACT_ATOMS: atom_id res chain seq x y z
N MET A 1 -17.42 2.54 -23.31
CA MET A 1 -16.48 3.34 -22.52
C MET A 1 -16.53 2.79 -21.11
N SER A 2 -15.51 2.04 -20.67
CA SER A 2 -15.48 1.63 -19.26
C SER A 2 -15.22 2.88 -18.43
N ASP A 3 -16.09 3.12 -17.46
CA ASP A 3 -15.89 4.18 -16.49
C ASP A 3 -14.58 3.90 -15.72
N SER A 4 -13.64 4.84 -15.76
CA SER A 4 -12.32 4.74 -15.13
C SER A 4 -12.44 4.40 -13.64
N VAL A 5 -13.53 4.85 -13.00
CA VAL A 5 -13.84 4.59 -11.60
C VAL A 5 -14.19 3.12 -11.37
N GLY A 6 -14.98 2.53 -12.27
CA GLY A 6 -15.39 1.12 -12.19
C GLY A 6 -14.21 0.16 -12.32
N GLN A 7 -13.23 0.48 -13.17
CA GLN A 7 -11.99 -0.30 -13.28
C GLN A 7 -11.15 -0.20 -12.01
N TYR A 8 -10.95 1.01 -11.47
CA TYR A 8 -10.23 1.22 -10.21
C TYR A 8 -10.85 0.42 -9.04
N LEU A 9 -12.18 0.49 -8.88
CA LEU A 9 -12.89 -0.23 -7.81
C LEU A 9 -12.80 -1.76 -7.96
N ASN A 10 -12.79 -2.28 -9.19
CA ASN A 10 -12.62 -3.71 -9.44
C ASN A 10 -11.20 -4.18 -9.11
N GLU A 11 -10.18 -3.40 -9.48
CA GLU A 11 -8.78 -3.73 -9.20
C GLU A 11 -8.47 -3.78 -7.71
N ILE A 12 -8.95 -2.81 -6.93
CA ILE A 12 -8.77 -2.82 -5.46
C ILE A 12 -9.64 -3.87 -4.77
N GLY A 13 -10.81 -4.19 -5.34
CA GLY A 13 -11.75 -5.18 -4.79
C GLY A 13 -11.22 -6.62 -4.85
N ALA A 14 -10.34 -6.91 -5.81
CA ALA A 14 -9.70 -8.20 -5.98
C ALA A 14 -8.63 -8.52 -4.90
N VAL A 15 -8.18 -7.53 -4.14
CA VAL A 15 -7.12 -7.69 -3.13
C VAL A 15 -7.76 -7.93 -1.75
N ALA A 16 -7.42 -9.03 -1.09
CA ALA A 16 -7.92 -9.34 0.25
C ALA A 16 -7.47 -8.30 1.28
N LEU A 17 -8.33 -7.98 2.25
CA LEU A 17 -7.93 -7.20 3.43
C LEU A 17 -6.91 -8.00 4.23
N LEU A 18 -5.92 -7.30 4.78
CA LEU A 18 -4.92 -7.92 5.64
C LEU A 18 -5.51 -8.15 7.04
N ASN A 19 -5.09 -9.24 7.66
CA ASN A 19 -5.20 -9.38 9.10
C ASN A 19 -3.95 -8.81 9.80
N ALA A 20 -4.02 -8.65 11.12
CA ALA A 20 -2.95 -8.05 11.92
C ALA A 20 -1.60 -8.82 11.83
N GLN A 21 -1.63 -10.14 11.59
CA GLN A 21 -0.42 -10.94 11.41
C GLN A 21 0.22 -10.67 10.05
N GLU A 22 -0.59 -10.61 8.99
CA GLU A 22 -0.11 -10.29 7.64
C GLU A 22 0.46 -8.86 7.56
N GLU A 23 -0.17 -7.89 8.22
CA GLU A 23 0.36 -6.53 8.31
C GLU A 23 1.76 -6.52 8.93
N ARG A 24 1.96 -7.22 10.05
CA ARG A 24 3.27 -7.33 10.71
C ARG A 24 4.32 -7.97 9.81
N GLU A 25 3.97 -9.04 9.09
CA GLU A 25 4.89 -9.73 8.19
C GLU A 25 5.34 -8.83 7.04
N LEU A 26 4.40 -8.06 6.46
CA LEU A 26 4.70 -7.11 5.40
C LEU A 26 5.56 -5.95 5.91
N SER A 27 5.24 -5.37 7.07
CA SER A 27 6.06 -4.32 7.68
C SER A 27 7.50 -4.79 7.94
N GLN A 28 7.67 -5.99 8.50
CA GLN A 28 9.00 -6.56 8.72
C GLN A 28 9.76 -6.80 7.40
N ALA A 29 9.08 -7.23 6.34
CA ALA A 29 9.72 -7.40 5.04
C ALA A 29 10.17 -6.05 4.45
N ILE A 30 9.35 -5.02 4.59
CA ILE A 30 9.67 -3.65 4.16
C ILE A 30 10.90 -3.13 4.91
N GLU A 31 10.91 -3.22 6.25
CA GLU A 31 12.04 -2.80 7.10
C GLU A 31 13.35 -3.50 6.70
N ARG A 32 13.32 -4.83 6.51
CA ARG A 32 14.49 -5.60 6.06
C ARG A 32 15.02 -5.12 4.70
N GLY A 33 14.14 -4.77 3.76
CA GLY A 33 14.57 -4.24 2.47
C GLY A 33 15.15 -2.83 2.54
N VAL A 34 14.66 -2.00 3.47
CA VAL A 34 15.25 -0.68 3.74
C VAL A 34 16.68 -0.84 4.25
N GLU A 35 16.89 -1.70 5.25
CA GLU A 35 18.23 -2.00 5.77
C GLU A 35 19.14 -2.60 4.69
N ALA A 36 18.62 -3.54 3.89
CA ALA A 36 19.37 -4.13 2.78
C ALA A 36 19.78 -3.09 1.73
N ARG A 37 18.94 -2.09 1.45
CA ARG A 37 19.27 -0.99 0.54
C ARG A 37 20.38 -0.09 1.09
N ILE A 38 20.35 0.24 2.39
CA ILE A 38 21.41 1.01 3.05
C ILE A 38 22.74 0.24 2.94
N ARG A 39 22.75 -1.04 3.30
CA ARG A 39 23.93 -1.91 3.19
C ARG A 39 24.45 -2.01 1.75
N LYS A 40 23.55 -2.05 0.76
CA LYS A 40 23.91 -2.03 -0.66
C LYS A 40 24.59 -0.74 -1.07
N GLU A 41 24.12 0.41 -0.57
CA GLU A 41 24.71 1.73 -0.81
C GLU A 41 26.10 1.86 -0.14
N GLU A 42 26.30 1.22 1.00
CA GLU A 42 27.60 1.08 1.69
C GLU A 42 28.57 0.13 0.96
N GLY A 43 28.15 -0.48 -0.15
CA GLY A 43 28.97 -1.30 -1.02
C GLY A 43 28.87 -2.81 -0.78
N GLU A 44 28.02 -3.25 0.14
CA GLU A 44 27.75 -4.67 0.33
C GLU A 44 27.01 -5.25 -0.89
N LYS A 45 27.46 -6.42 -1.35
CA LYS A 45 26.88 -7.11 -2.51
C LYS A 45 26.52 -8.52 -2.14
N GLY A 46 25.40 -9.00 -2.66
CA GLY A 46 24.99 -10.37 -2.47
C GLY A 46 23.58 -10.63 -2.95
N ARG A 47 23.31 -11.90 -3.31
CA ARG A 47 21.98 -12.34 -3.73
C ARG A 47 20.93 -12.12 -2.65
N GLU A 48 21.32 -12.24 -1.37
CA GLU A 48 20.43 -12.01 -0.23
C GLU A 48 20.00 -10.55 -0.10
N ILE A 49 20.91 -9.59 -0.36
CA ILE A 49 20.57 -8.16 -0.37
C ILE A 49 19.58 -7.86 -1.49
N ASP A 50 19.87 -8.33 -2.70
CA ASP A 50 18.98 -8.13 -3.85
C ASP A 50 17.64 -8.85 -3.69
N LYS A 51 17.59 -9.95 -2.94
CA LYS A 51 16.37 -10.66 -2.58
C LYS A 51 15.56 -9.85 -1.58
N ALA A 52 16.16 -9.38 -0.48
CA ALA A 52 15.48 -8.58 0.53
C ALA A 52 14.87 -7.29 -0.05
N ILE A 53 15.59 -6.59 -0.94
CA ILE A 53 15.08 -5.39 -1.61
C ILE A 53 13.86 -5.71 -2.48
N ARG A 54 13.89 -6.82 -3.23
CA ARG A 54 12.76 -7.25 -4.07
C ARG A 54 11.55 -7.68 -3.24
N GLU A 55 11.79 -8.43 -2.16
CA GLU A 55 10.74 -8.85 -1.23
C GLU A 55 10.06 -7.65 -0.57
N ALA A 56 10.83 -6.64 -0.16
CA ALA A 56 10.29 -5.41 0.40
C ALA A 56 9.44 -4.63 -0.62
N ALA A 57 9.87 -4.55 -1.88
CA ALA A 57 9.08 -3.90 -2.92
C ALA A 57 7.73 -4.60 -3.14
N ALA A 58 7.71 -5.93 -3.18
CA ALA A 58 6.48 -6.72 -3.29
C ALA A 58 5.60 -6.59 -2.03
N ALA A 59 6.22 -6.58 -0.84
CA ALA A 59 5.50 -6.40 0.42
C ALA A 59 4.83 -5.02 0.50
N LYS A 60 5.53 -3.97 0.06
CA LYS A 60 5.01 -2.60 -0.03
C LYS A 60 3.82 -2.50 -0.97
N ASP A 61 3.91 -3.07 -2.17
CA ASP A 61 2.78 -3.08 -3.13
C ASP A 61 1.56 -3.81 -2.54
N ARG A 62 1.75 -4.97 -1.91
CA ARG A 62 0.65 -5.70 -1.24
C ARG A 62 0.04 -4.89 -0.09
N PHE A 63 0.87 -4.27 0.75
CA PHE A 63 0.42 -3.48 1.88
C PHE A 63 -0.42 -2.28 1.43
N ILE A 64 0.05 -1.53 0.42
CA ILE A 64 -0.67 -0.41 -0.15
C ILE A 64 -2.01 -0.87 -0.73
N ARG A 65 -2.02 -1.88 -1.61
CA ARG A 65 -3.26 -2.36 -2.26
C ARG A 65 -4.33 -2.81 -1.27
N ALA A 66 -3.96 -3.52 -0.21
CA ALA A 66 -4.91 -3.95 0.80
C ALA A 66 -5.49 -2.77 1.60
N ASN A 67 -4.67 -1.75 1.86
CA ASN A 67 -5.11 -0.55 2.56
C ASN A 67 -5.89 0.41 1.66
N LEU A 68 -5.68 0.45 0.34
CA LEU A 68 -6.57 1.17 -0.60
C LEU A 68 -8.01 0.63 -0.51
N ARG A 69 -8.17 -0.69 -0.37
CA ARG A 69 -9.49 -1.30 -0.13
C ARG A 69 -10.07 -0.90 1.23
N LEU A 70 -9.23 -0.79 2.27
CA LEU A 70 -9.64 -0.27 3.57
C LEU A 70 -10.15 1.17 3.43
N VAL A 71 -9.39 2.06 2.78
CA VAL A 71 -9.77 3.46 2.51
C VAL A 71 -11.15 3.53 1.87
N VAL A 72 -11.41 2.76 0.81
CA VAL A 72 -12.75 2.73 0.17
C VAL A 72 -13.83 2.18 1.11
N SER A 73 -13.53 1.13 1.88
CA SER A 73 -14.49 0.55 2.83
C SER A 73 -14.85 1.49 3.98
N VAL A 74 -13.89 2.32 4.40
CA VAL A 74 -14.02 3.33 5.45
C VAL A 74 -14.73 4.55 4.90
N ALA A 75 -14.31 5.09 3.76
CA ALA A 75 -14.92 6.23 3.07
C ALA A 75 -16.43 6.03 2.83
N ARG A 76 -16.86 4.80 2.47
CA ARG A 76 -18.28 4.45 2.33
C ARG A 76 -19.12 4.57 3.61
N ARG A 77 -18.49 4.61 4.79
CA ARG A 77 -19.16 4.69 6.11
C ARG A 77 -19.24 6.12 6.64
N TYR A 78 -18.53 7.08 6.06
CA TYR A 78 -18.53 8.46 6.51
C TYR A 78 -19.58 9.31 5.78
N PRO A 79 -20.31 10.18 6.50
CA PRO A 79 -21.15 11.18 5.84
C PRO A 79 -20.25 12.16 5.07
N LEU A 80 -20.51 12.31 3.78
CA LEU A 80 -19.75 13.22 2.92
C LEU A 80 -20.09 14.68 3.26
N PRO A 81 -19.09 15.57 3.39
CA PRO A 81 -19.32 17.01 3.45
C PRO A 81 -20.10 17.51 2.23
N PRO A 82 -20.90 18.59 2.37
CA PRO A 82 -21.59 19.18 1.23
C PRO A 82 -20.59 19.57 0.12
N GLY A 83 -20.82 19.06 -1.10
CA GLY A 83 -19.99 19.36 -2.27
C GLY A 83 -18.74 18.49 -2.43
N MET A 84 -18.51 17.49 -1.57
CA MET A 84 -17.41 16.52 -1.72
C MET A 84 -17.92 15.21 -2.33
N GLU A 85 -17.20 14.69 -3.32
CA GLU A 85 -17.50 13.38 -3.90
C GLU A 85 -16.76 12.25 -3.17
N LEU A 86 -17.30 11.04 -3.23
CA LEU A 86 -16.66 9.86 -2.64
C LEU A 86 -15.23 9.64 -3.18
N LEU A 87 -14.98 10.02 -4.43
CA LEU A 87 -13.66 9.92 -5.04
C LEU A 87 -12.66 10.87 -4.39
N ASP A 88 -13.06 12.08 -4.01
CA ASP A 88 -12.17 13.04 -3.35
C ASP A 88 -11.69 12.48 -1.99
N LEU A 89 -12.62 11.90 -1.22
CA LEU A 89 -12.30 11.27 0.07
C LEU A 89 -11.38 10.05 -0.08
N ILE A 90 -11.58 9.25 -1.13
CA ILE A 90 -10.70 8.12 -1.45
C ILE A 90 -9.30 8.61 -1.80
N GLN A 91 -9.20 9.66 -2.62
CA GLN A 91 -7.91 10.22 -3.03
C GLN A 91 -7.12 10.79 -1.84
N GLU A 92 -7.79 11.50 -0.91
CA GLU A 92 -7.13 11.95 0.32
C GLU A 92 -6.64 10.79 1.19
N GLY A 93 -7.47 9.74 1.35
CA GLY A 93 -7.08 8.54 2.08
C GLY A 93 -5.90 7.79 1.45
N ASN A 94 -5.86 7.71 0.12
CA ASN A 94 -4.76 7.11 -0.64
C ASN A 94 -3.45 7.88 -0.42
N LEU A 95 -3.50 9.22 -0.47
CA LEU A 95 -2.33 10.07 -0.25
C LEU A 95 -1.77 9.91 1.17
N GLY A 96 -2.66 9.84 2.17
CA GLY A 96 -2.29 9.61 3.56
C GLY A 96 -1.66 8.23 3.77
N LEU A 97 -2.17 7.21 3.08
CA LEU A 97 -1.62 5.85 3.11
C LEU A 97 -0.22 5.78 2.49
N GLU A 98 -0.01 6.36 1.31
CA GLU A 98 1.31 6.37 0.67
C GLU A 98 2.36 7.03 1.58
N HIS A 99 2.03 8.18 2.17
CA HIS A 99 2.91 8.86 3.14
C HIS A 99 3.20 8.03 4.39
N ALA A 100 2.23 7.25 4.87
CA ALA A 100 2.42 6.40 6.04
C ALA A 100 3.34 5.19 5.75
N VAL A 101 3.37 4.73 4.50
CA VAL A 101 4.22 3.60 4.06
C VAL A 101 5.63 4.05 3.67
N ASP A 102 5.81 5.32 3.30
CA ASP A 102 7.12 5.93 3.01
C ASP A 102 7.91 6.37 4.27
N LYS A 103 7.26 6.37 5.44
CA LYS A 103 7.89 6.64 6.74
C LYS A 103 8.42 5.38 7.41
#